data_AF-A0A380K4E1-F1
#
_entry.id   AF-A0A380K4E1-F1
#
_cell.length_a   1.000
_cell.length_b   1.000
_cell.length_c   1.000
_cell.angle_alpha   90.00
_cell.angle_beta   90.00
_cell.angle_gamma   90.00
#
_symmetry.space_group_name_H-M   'P 1'
#
loop_
_entity.id
_entity.type
_entity.pdbx_description
1 polymer ?
#
loop_
_entity_poly.entity_id
_entity_poly.type
_entity_poly.pdbx_seq_one_letter_code
_entity_poly.pdbx_strand_id
1 'polypeptide(L)'
;MDTIKDYVSNHSDVDTDRIYLTGGSNGGYMTLNLAINNPDYFAALVPQAAAYSYYQYQRNEDGTYTTVPSDTSLSGTAFVKTDDTYFDEDKIAALKDIPIWFIHAANDTVVNPSDYSLPIYKALVDSGATNKWFSYYESVEGSDMKDTSYLGHWSWTYFFNDKVSGVQSVSDIKEADDLSGFSPSNKTNGGTSTVKVDGTAYDNIFDWLNAQKK
;
A
#
# COMPACT_ATOMS: atom_id res chain seq x y z
N MET A 1 -13.97 -11.29 9.40
CA MET A 1 -15.04 -10.57 8.68
C MET A 1 -16.33 -10.47 9.47
N ASP A 2 -16.66 -11.47 10.30
CA ASP A 2 -17.95 -11.53 11.02
C ASP A 2 -18.30 -10.25 11.77
N THR A 3 -17.37 -9.66 12.52
CA THR A 3 -17.61 -8.38 13.22
C THR A 3 -18.01 -7.23 12.28
N ILE A 4 -17.36 -7.13 11.11
CA ILE A 4 -17.67 -6.08 10.13
C ILE A 4 -19.04 -6.35 9.50
N LYS A 5 -19.30 -7.60 9.10
CA LYS A 5 -20.58 -7.99 8.47
C LYS A 5 -21.75 -7.84 9.44
N ASP A 6 -21.56 -8.23 10.70
CA ASP A 6 -22.55 -8.09 11.76
C ASP A 6 -22.88 -6.61 11.98
N TYR A 7 -21.87 -5.75 12.15
CA TYR A 7 -22.09 -4.31 12.27
C TYR A 7 -22.86 -3.74 11.07
N VAL A 8 -22.39 -3.99 9.84
CA VAL A 8 -23.04 -3.49 8.62
C VAL A 8 -24.49 -3.99 8.50
N SER A 9 -24.74 -5.26 8.81
CA SER A 9 -26.09 -5.83 8.70
C SER A 9 -27.09 -5.26 9.71
N ASN A 10 -26.60 -4.70 10.82
CA ASN A 10 -27.42 -4.13 11.89
C ASN A 10 -27.53 -2.59 11.84
N HIS A 11 -26.93 -1.94 10.84
CA HIS A 11 -26.89 -0.47 10.70
C HIS A 11 -27.26 -0.06 9.27
N SER A 12 -28.55 0.21 9.04
CA SER A 12 -29.10 0.56 7.71
C SER A 12 -28.62 1.91 7.17
N ASP A 13 -28.02 2.73 8.02
CA ASP A 13 -27.40 4.02 7.68
C ASP A 13 -25.99 3.86 7.09
N VAL A 14 -25.40 2.67 7.15
CA VAL A 14 -24.14 2.37 6.45
C VAL A 14 -24.41 2.14 4.98
N ASP A 15 -23.74 2.92 4.13
CA ASP A 15 -23.72 2.68 2.68
C ASP A 15 -22.86 1.45 2.37
N THR A 16 -23.51 0.34 2.03
CA THR A 16 -22.83 -0.93 1.76
C THR A 16 -22.01 -0.92 0.48
N ASP A 17 -22.23 0.06 -0.42
CA ASP A 17 -21.50 0.18 -1.68
C ASP A 17 -20.20 0.98 -1.49
N ARG A 18 -20.01 1.61 -0.33
CA ARG A 18 -18.89 2.52 -0.02
C ARG A 18 -18.19 2.17 1.29
N ILE A 19 -17.86 0.89 1.47
CA ILE A 19 -17.05 0.42 2.59
C ILE A 19 -15.58 0.42 2.16
N TYR A 20 -14.77 1.29 2.76
CA TYR A 20 -13.33 1.38 2.48
C TYR A 20 -12.50 0.67 3.54
N LEU A 21 -11.31 0.19 3.18
CA LEU A 21 -10.38 -0.45 4.11
C LEU A 21 -9.00 0.21 4.05
N THR A 22 -8.44 0.51 5.22
CA THR A 22 -7.16 1.22 5.36
C THR A 22 -6.43 0.80 6.62
N GLY A 23 -5.11 0.95 6.63
CA GLY A 23 -4.28 0.68 7.80
C GLY A 23 -2.79 0.87 7.54
N GLY A 24 -2.06 1.23 8.60
CA GLY A 24 -0.60 1.40 8.61
C GLY A 24 0.15 0.16 9.07
N SER A 25 1.34 -0.12 8.52
CA SER A 25 2.23 -1.20 8.96
C SER A 25 1.55 -2.58 8.87
N ASN A 26 1.43 -3.30 9.99
CA ASN A 26 0.65 -4.53 10.08
C ASN A 26 -0.84 -4.33 9.76
N GLY A 27 -1.38 -3.12 9.98
CA GLY A 27 -2.72 -2.75 9.49
C GLY A 27 -2.79 -2.65 7.97
N GLY A 28 -1.69 -2.25 7.32
CA GLY A 28 -1.56 -2.27 5.86
C GLY A 28 -1.46 -3.70 5.32
N TYR A 29 -0.76 -4.59 6.04
CA TYR A 29 -0.83 -6.04 5.79
C TYR A 29 -2.27 -6.55 5.84
N MET A 30 -3.00 -6.23 6.91
CA MET A 30 -4.38 -6.69 7.08
C MET A 30 -5.33 -6.06 6.05
N THR A 31 -5.04 -4.86 5.54
CA THR A 31 -5.80 -4.22 4.47
C THR A 31 -5.77 -5.06 3.19
N LEU A 32 -4.57 -5.46 2.75
CA LEU A 32 -4.40 -6.33 1.59
C LEU A 32 -4.93 -7.75 1.87
N ASN A 33 -4.58 -8.33 3.02
CA ASN A 33 -4.97 -9.70 3.34
C ASN A 33 -6.49 -9.89 3.44
N LEU A 34 -7.21 -8.96 4.06
CA LEU A 34 -8.68 -9.04 4.14
C LEU A 34 -9.33 -8.89 2.76
N ALA A 35 -8.82 -7.97 1.93
CA ALA A 35 -9.34 -7.75 0.58
C ALA A 35 -9.09 -8.96 -0.34
N ILE A 36 -7.88 -9.53 -0.32
CA ILE A 36 -7.55 -10.76 -1.08
C ILE A 36 -8.53 -11.90 -0.73
N ASN A 37 -8.89 -12.05 0.54
CA ASN A 37 -9.80 -13.10 1.00
C ASN A 37 -11.29 -12.71 0.88
N ASN A 38 -11.61 -11.47 0.50
CA ASN A 38 -12.98 -10.93 0.40
C ASN A 38 -13.06 -9.85 -0.70
N PRO A 39 -12.75 -10.20 -1.97
CA PRO A 39 -12.47 -9.22 -3.01
C PRO A 39 -13.66 -8.30 -3.33
N ASP A 40 -14.89 -8.77 -3.14
CA ASP A 40 -16.10 -8.03 -3.50
C ASP A 40 -16.70 -7.21 -2.34
N TYR A 41 -16.02 -7.16 -1.18
CA TYR A 41 -16.59 -6.53 0.01
C TYR A 41 -16.27 -5.03 0.14
N PHE A 42 -15.09 -4.61 -0.34
CA PHE A 42 -14.58 -3.25 -0.15
C PHE A 42 -14.60 -2.47 -1.45
N ALA A 43 -15.03 -1.21 -1.37
CA ALA A 43 -15.09 -0.31 -2.52
C ALA A 43 -13.72 0.27 -2.90
N ALA A 44 -12.79 0.37 -1.94
CA ALA A 44 -11.44 0.86 -2.16
C ALA A 44 -10.51 0.51 -0.99
N LEU A 45 -9.21 0.41 -1.27
CA LEU A 45 -8.16 0.14 -0.28
C LEU A 45 -7.14 1.28 -0.19
N VAL A 46 -6.67 1.57 1.02
CA VAL A 46 -5.55 2.50 1.27
C VAL A 46 -4.49 1.85 2.18
N PRO A 47 -3.70 0.90 1.66
CA PRO A 47 -2.61 0.30 2.41
C PRO A 47 -1.44 1.29 2.62
N GLN A 48 -1.03 1.48 3.87
CA GLN A 48 0.04 2.42 4.26
C GLN A 48 1.20 1.65 4.89
N ALA A 49 2.43 1.89 4.45
CA ALA A 49 3.63 1.19 4.91
C ALA A 49 3.41 -0.34 5.05
N ALA A 50 2.74 -0.94 4.07
CA ALA A 50 2.08 -2.23 4.26
C ALA A 50 3.09 -3.37 4.41
N ALA A 51 3.07 -4.05 5.55
CA ALA A 51 3.94 -5.19 5.83
C ALA A 51 3.50 -6.49 5.11
N TYR A 52 2.92 -6.38 3.91
CA TYR A 52 2.59 -7.50 3.04
C TYR A 52 3.74 -7.74 2.08
N SER A 53 4.49 -8.83 2.26
CA SER A 53 5.68 -9.04 1.46
C SER A 53 5.33 -9.47 0.03
N TYR A 54 6.18 -9.08 -0.91
CA TYR A 54 6.10 -9.58 -2.27
C TYR A 54 6.82 -10.93 -2.44
N TYR A 55 7.89 -11.14 -1.66
CA TYR A 55 8.78 -12.30 -1.77
C TYR A 55 8.49 -13.35 -0.70
N GLN A 56 8.87 -14.60 -0.99
CA GLN A 56 8.95 -15.67 -0.01
C GLN A 56 10.21 -15.51 0.84
N TYR A 57 10.18 -16.13 2.03
CA TYR A 57 11.32 -16.21 2.92
C TYR A 57 11.67 -17.66 3.20
N GLN A 58 12.97 -17.91 3.36
CA GLN A 58 13.49 -19.24 3.64
C GLN A 58 12.90 -19.79 4.93
N ARG A 59 12.59 -21.09 4.92
CA ARG A 59 12.11 -21.83 6.08
C ARG A 59 13.13 -22.88 6.51
N ASN A 60 13.21 -23.09 7.81
CA ASN A 60 13.90 -24.21 8.41
C ASN A 60 13.08 -25.50 8.21
N GLU A 61 13.67 -26.67 8.49
CA GLU A 61 12.99 -27.97 8.36
C GLU A 61 11.72 -28.08 9.24
N ASP A 62 11.67 -27.35 10.35
CA ASP A 62 10.52 -27.29 11.26
C ASP A 62 9.41 -26.32 10.81
N GLY A 63 9.59 -25.68 9.64
CA GLY A 63 8.64 -24.73 9.05
C GLY A 63 8.74 -23.30 9.59
N THR A 64 9.57 -23.03 10.60
CA THR A 64 9.86 -21.66 11.07
C THR A 64 10.68 -20.89 10.04
N TYR A 65 10.64 -19.56 10.07
CA TYR A 65 11.46 -18.75 9.17
C TYR A 65 12.93 -18.79 9.58
N THR A 66 13.81 -18.89 8.60
CA THR A 66 15.24 -18.69 8.80
C THR A 66 15.51 -17.22 9.06
N THR A 67 16.23 -16.94 10.15
CA THR A 67 16.61 -15.58 10.55
C THR A 67 18.12 -15.42 10.66
N VAL A 68 18.62 -14.25 10.28
CA VAL A 68 20.01 -13.83 10.47
C VAL A 68 20.07 -12.60 11.37
N PRO A 69 21.17 -12.36 12.11
CA PRO A 69 21.37 -11.10 12.84
C PRO A 69 21.22 -9.89 11.92
N SER A 70 20.58 -8.83 12.42
CA SER A 70 20.37 -7.58 11.68
C SER A 70 20.38 -6.39 12.61
N ASP A 71 21.35 -5.50 12.40
CA ASP A 71 21.48 -4.25 13.17
C ASP A 71 20.45 -3.18 12.76
N THR A 72 19.75 -3.40 11.65
CA THR A 72 18.72 -2.48 11.11
C THR A 72 17.30 -2.94 11.45
N SER A 73 17.11 -4.19 11.86
CA SER A 73 15.80 -4.71 12.29
C SER A 73 15.49 -4.38 13.73
N LEU A 74 14.24 -4.02 14.02
CA LEU A 74 13.75 -3.78 15.38
C LEU A 74 13.85 -5.00 16.30
N SER A 75 13.84 -6.22 15.75
CA SER A 75 13.97 -7.46 16.52
C SER A 75 15.42 -7.91 16.72
N GLY A 76 16.39 -7.19 16.14
CA GLY A 76 17.80 -7.61 16.06
C GLY A 76 18.04 -8.76 15.07
N THR A 77 17.01 -9.21 14.35
CA THR A 77 17.09 -10.29 13.34
C THR A 77 16.27 -9.95 12.11
N ALA A 78 16.70 -10.43 10.95
CA ALA A 78 15.99 -10.31 9.69
C ALA A 78 15.70 -11.70 9.11
N PHE A 79 14.57 -11.85 8.43
CA PHE A 79 14.27 -13.06 7.68
C PHE A 79 15.13 -13.16 6.42
N VAL A 80 15.53 -14.38 6.06
CA VAL A 80 16.29 -14.62 4.82
C VAL A 80 15.33 -14.63 3.64
N LYS A 81 15.31 -13.53 2.88
CA LYS A 81 14.50 -13.38 1.66
C LYS A 81 14.98 -14.34 0.57
N THR A 82 14.04 -14.86 -0.20
CA THR A 82 14.31 -15.65 -1.43
C THR A 82 13.85 -14.87 -2.66
N ASP A 83 14.25 -15.31 -3.85
CA ASP A 83 13.78 -14.72 -5.12
C ASP A 83 12.39 -15.24 -5.54
N ASP A 84 11.81 -16.20 -4.80
CA ASP A 84 10.49 -16.74 -5.08
C ASP A 84 9.39 -15.74 -4.72
N THR A 85 8.36 -15.63 -5.56
CA THR A 85 7.23 -14.72 -5.35
C THR A 85 6.23 -15.29 -4.35
N TYR A 86 5.85 -14.49 -3.35
CA TYR A 86 4.72 -14.74 -2.45
C TYR A 86 3.42 -14.07 -2.95
N PHE A 87 3.54 -12.89 -3.57
CA PHE A 87 2.43 -12.17 -4.18
C PHE A 87 2.10 -12.70 -5.59
N ASP A 88 1.51 -13.89 -5.65
CA ASP A 88 1.19 -14.65 -6.86
C ASP A 88 -0.01 -14.11 -7.67
N GLU A 89 -0.26 -14.74 -8.82
CA GLU A 89 -1.34 -14.38 -9.75
C GLU A 89 -2.73 -14.43 -9.13
N ASP A 90 -2.99 -15.36 -8.19
CA ASP A 90 -4.27 -15.44 -7.49
C ASP A 90 -4.51 -14.18 -6.63
N LYS A 91 -3.48 -13.68 -5.95
CA LYS A 91 -3.56 -12.43 -5.17
C LYS A 91 -3.72 -11.21 -6.07
N ILE A 92 -3.06 -11.19 -7.24
CA ILE A 92 -3.26 -10.16 -8.26
C ILE A 92 -4.71 -10.17 -8.74
N ALA A 93 -5.25 -11.35 -9.10
CA ALA A 93 -6.61 -11.52 -9.57
C ALA A 93 -7.63 -11.04 -8.52
N ALA A 94 -7.43 -11.38 -7.24
CA ALA A 94 -8.30 -10.95 -6.15
C ALA A 94 -8.31 -9.42 -5.95
N LEU A 95 -7.22 -8.72 -6.29
CA LEU A 95 -7.10 -7.27 -6.10
C LEU A 95 -7.30 -6.45 -7.39
N LYS A 96 -7.44 -7.12 -8.54
CA LYS A 96 -7.44 -6.50 -9.87
C LYS A 96 -8.54 -5.45 -10.01
N ASP A 97 -9.75 -5.79 -9.58
CA ASP A 97 -10.94 -4.96 -9.77
C ASP A 97 -11.22 -4.00 -8.60
N ILE A 98 -10.47 -4.11 -7.50
CA ILE A 98 -10.62 -3.23 -6.33
C ILE A 98 -9.76 -1.97 -6.53
N PRO A 99 -10.29 -0.75 -6.45
CA PRO A 99 -9.47 0.47 -6.42
C PRO A 99 -8.47 0.47 -5.25
N ILE A 100 -7.20 0.82 -5.49
CA ILE A 100 -6.16 0.83 -4.44
C ILE A 100 -5.28 2.08 -4.55
N TRP A 101 -5.01 2.74 -3.43
CA TRP A 101 -4.02 3.81 -3.33
C TRP A 101 -3.00 3.52 -2.21
N PHE A 102 -1.79 3.12 -2.59
CA PHE A 102 -0.68 2.84 -1.68
C PHE A 102 0.00 4.10 -1.16
N ILE A 103 0.49 4.07 0.07
CA ILE A 103 1.25 5.17 0.68
C ILE A 103 2.50 4.62 1.37
N HIS A 104 3.69 5.08 0.98
CA HIS A 104 4.95 4.63 1.59
C HIS A 104 6.02 5.74 1.51
N ALA A 105 7.02 5.69 2.39
CA ALA A 105 8.21 6.53 2.30
C ALA A 105 9.45 5.70 1.96
N ALA A 106 10.34 6.25 1.15
CA ALA A 106 11.57 5.61 0.68
C ALA A 106 12.56 5.30 1.81
N ASN A 107 12.56 6.12 2.85
CA ASN A 107 13.40 5.94 4.04
C ASN A 107 12.76 5.04 5.12
N ASP A 108 11.72 4.26 4.81
CA ASP A 108 11.19 3.25 5.72
C ASP A 108 12.17 2.08 5.88
N THR A 109 12.79 2.00 7.05
CA THR A 109 13.74 0.93 7.42
C THR A 109 13.09 -0.23 8.18
N VAL A 110 11.80 -0.15 8.50
CA VAL A 110 11.05 -1.20 9.19
C VAL A 110 10.36 -2.10 8.18
N VAL A 111 9.69 -1.49 7.19
CA VAL A 111 9.06 -2.18 6.07
C VAL A 111 9.65 -1.61 4.79
N ASN A 112 10.76 -2.19 4.33
CA ASN A 112 11.50 -1.70 3.17
C ASN A 112 10.62 -1.70 1.90
N PRO A 113 10.32 -0.56 1.27
CA PRO A 113 9.40 -0.50 0.14
C PRO A 113 9.73 -1.47 -1.00
N SER A 114 11.03 -1.73 -1.25
CA SER A 114 11.53 -2.61 -2.31
C SER A 114 11.24 -4.10 -2.09
N ASP A 115 10.96 -4.52 -0.85
CA ASP A 115 10.61 -5.90 -0.49
C ASP A 115 9.10 -6.10 -0.29
N TYR A 116 8.35 -5.00 -0.29
CA TYR A 116 6.93 -4.93 0.09
C TYR A 116 6.10 -4.20 -0.96
N SER A 117 5.73 -2.94 -0.73
CA SER A 117 4.67 -2.26 -1.50
C SER A 117 5.03 -1.94 -2.95
N LEU A 118 6.30 -1.62 -3.26
CA LEU A 118 6.71 -1.23 -4.61
C LEU A 118 6.52 -2.37 -5.63
N PRO A 119 7.07 -3.58 -5.40
CA PRO A 119 6.86 -4.69 -6.34
C PRO A 119 5.40 -5.16 -6.39
N ILE A 120 4.63 -5.07 -5.30
CA ILE A 120 3.18 -5.36 -5.32
C ILE A 120 2.44 -4.40 -6.27
N TYR A 121 2.69 -3.10 -6.14
CA TYR A 121 2.08 -2.11 -7.01
C TYR A 121 2.48 -2.31 -8.48
N LYS A 122 3.76 -2.54 -8.75
CA LYS A 122 4.25 -2.83 -10.09
C LYS A 122 3.57 -4.07 -10.69
N ALA A 123 3.48 -5.17 -9.94
CA ALA A 123 2.80 -6.39 -10.41
C ALA A 123 1.32 -6.17 -10.75
N LEU A 124 0.61 -5.35 -9.96
CA LEU A 124 -0.76 -4.95 -10.26
C LEU A 124 -0.84 -4.14 -11.56
N VAL A 125 0.02 -3.13 -11.74
CA VAL A 125 0.08 -2.31 -12.97
C VAL A 125 0.43 -3.16 -14.20
N ASP A 126 1.42 -4.03 -14.08
CA ASP A 126 1.90 -4.90 -15.17
C ASP A 126 0.84 -5.93 -15.58
N SER A 127 0.00 -6.39 -14.65
CA SER A 127 -1.17 -7.25 -14.94
C SER A 127 -2.28 -6.55 -15.74
N GLY A 128 -2.17 -5.23 -15.92
CA GLY A 128 -3.19 -4.39 -16.56
C GLY A 128 -4.32 -3.98 -15.62
N ALA A 129 -4.16 -4.11 -14.30
CA ALA A 129 -5.11 -3.58 -13.35
C ALA A 129 -5.15 -2.04 -13.45
N THR A 130 -6.35 -1.48 -13.46
CA THR A 130 -6.58 -0.03 -13.52
C THR A 130 -7.01 0.51 -12.16
N ASN A 131 -7.05 1.84 -12.03
CA ASN A 131 -7.41 2.52 -10.77
C ASN A 131 -6.54 2.06 -9.57
N LYS A 132 -5.23 1.97 -9.83
CA LYS A 132 -4.19 1.67 -8.85
C LYS A 132 -3.27 2.88 -8.79
N TRP A 133 -3.00 3.36 -7.58
CA TRP A 133 -2.22 4.57 -7.36
C TRP A 133 -1.19 4.34 -6.25
N PHE A 134 -0.12 5.13 -6.28
CA PHE A 134 0.94 5.06 -5.28
C PHE A 134 1.45 6.47 -4.97
N SER A 135 1.43 6.85 -3.69
CA SER A 135 2.11 8.05 -3.19
C SER A 135 3.39 7.63 -2.45
N TYR A 136 4.53 7.97 -3.05
CA TYR A 136 5.86 7.62 -2.58
C TYR A 136 6.62 8.87 -2.13
N TYR A 137 6.94 8.94 -0.84
CA TYR A 137 7.60 10.09 -0.23
C TYR A 137 9.10 9.81 -0.05
N GLU A 138 9.96 10.84 -0.04
CA GLU A 138 11.39 10.63 0.25
C GLU A 138 11.60 10.33 1.73
N SER A 139 10.87 11.07 2.58
CA SER A 139 10.87 10.94 4.04
C SER A 139 9.52 11.27 4.65
N VAL A 140 9.38 11.11 5.96
CA VAL A 140 8.21 11.56 6.73
C VAL A 140 8.55 12.85 7.47
N GLU A 141 7.89 13.93 7.09
CA GLU A 141 8.03 15.27 7.66
C GLU A 141 6.97 15.51 8.74
N GLY A 142 7.42 16.00 9.90
CA GLY A 142 6.55 16.39 11.00
C GLY A 142 5.71 17.61 10.65
N SER A 143 4.41 17.53 10.93
CA SER A 143 3.46 18.63 10.72
C SER A 143 3.19 19.45 11.98
N ASP A 144 3.48 18.90 13.15
CA ASP A 144 3.24 19.49 14.47
C ASP A 144 4.43 20.31 14.99
N MET A 145 5.65 19.93 14.61
CA MET A 145 6.90 20.53 15.00
C MET A 145 7.70 20.88 13.75
N LYS A 146 7.98 22.17 13.58
CA LYS A 146 8.75 22.69 12.46
C LYS A 146 10.11 21.99 12.38
N ASP A 147 10.53 21.67 11.16
CA ASP A 147 11.84 21.07 10.85
C ASP A 147 12.09 19.70 11.52
N THR A 148 11.02 19.00 11.94
CA THR A 148 11.11 17.63 12.47
C THR A 148 10.92 16.61 11.35
N SER A 149 11.72 15.56 11.35
CA SER A 149 11.50 14.36 10.54
C SER A 149 11.17 13.19 11.46
N TYR A 150 10.18 12.39 11.06
CA TYR A 150 9.83 11.15 11.73
C TYR A 150 10.46 9.95 11.06
N LEU A 151 10.35 8.78 11.70
CA LEU A 151 10.71 7.52 11.06
C LEU A 151 9.92 7.34 9.77
N GLY A 152 10.62 6.95 8.69
CA GLY A 152 10.01 6.70 7.38
C GLY A 152 8.82 5.75 7.42
N HIS A 153 8.83 4.83 8.37
CA HIS A 153 7.75 3.89 8.61
C HIS A 153 6.39 4.55 8.87
N TRP A 154 6.37 5.77 9.41
CA TRP A 154 5.14 6.45 9.81
C TRP A 154 4.48 7.23 8.66
N SER A 155 4.57 6.73 7.42
CA SER A 155 4.03 7.41 6.23
C SER A 155 2.51 7.65 6.28
N TRP A 156 1.79 6.96 7.17
CA TRP A 156 0.38 7.19 7.45
C TRP A 156 0.07 8.61 7.94
N THR A 157 1.04 9.35 8.47
CA THR A 157 0.83 10.75 8.87
C THR A 157 0.37 11.61 7.69
N TYR A 158 0.79 11.33 6.46
CA TYR A 158 0.31 12.05 5.29
C TYR A 158 -1.17 11.82 5.03
N PHE A 159 -1.65 10.58 5.21
CA PHE A 159 -3.06 10.25 5.06
C PHE A 159 -3.92 10.96 6.11
N PHE A 160 -3.55 10.85 7.39
CA PHE A 160 -4.34 11.41 8.49
C PHE A 160 -4.29 12.94 8.58
N ASN A 161 -3.33 13.58 7.91
CA ASN A 161 -3.24 15.05 7.84
C ASN A 161 -3.75 15.62 6.51
N ASP A 162 -4.42 14.83 5.67
CA ASP A 162 -4.94 15.27 4.37
C ASP A 162 -3.85 15.85 3.44
N LYS A 163 -2.76 15.10 3.27
CA LYS A 163 -1.58 15.51 2.48
C LYS A 163 -1.22 14.54 1.35
N VAL A 164 -2.17 13.69 0.96
CA VAL A 164 -1.97 12.69 -0.10
C VAL A 164 -2.67 13.16 -1.37
N SER A 165 -1.88 13.70 -2.31
CA SER A 165 -2.40 14.29 -3.56
C SER A 165 -1.55 14.01 -4.79
N GLY A 166 -0.25 13.72 -4.64
CA GLY A 166 0.62 13.34 -5.74
C GLY A 166 0.77 11.83 -5.85
N VAL A 167 0.81 11.32 -7.08
CA VAL A 167 1.01 9.89 -7.35
C VAL A 167 2.16 9.65 -8.33
N GLN A 168 2.71 8.44 -8.27
CA GLN A 168 3.70 7.94 -9.22
C GLN A 168 3.08 7.85 -10.63
N SER A 169 3.90 8.06 -11.65
CA SER A 169 3.49 7.96 -13.05
C SER A 169 3.26 6.50 -13.44
N VAL A 170 2.03 6.12 -13.77
CA VAL A 170 1.72 4.72 -14.18
C VAL A 170 2.48 4.33 -15.45
N SER A 171 2.70 5.28 -16.38
CA SER A 171 3.50 5.01 -17.59
C SER A 171 4.95 4.68 -17.25
N ASP A 172 5.57 5.46 -16.38
CA ASP A 172 6.99 5.31 -16.05
C ASP A 172 7.22 3.97 -15.31
N ILE A 173 6.27 3.57 -14.47
CA ILE A 173 6.29 2.28 -13.75
C ILE A 173 6.15 1.10 -14.69
N LYS A 174 5.33 1.24 -15.74
CA LYS A 174 5.10 0.20 -16.75
C LYS A 174 6.24 0.10 -17.76
N GLU A 175 6.90 1.22 -18.08
CA GLU A 175 8.03 1.26 -19.00
C GLU A 175 9.31 0.69 -18.39
N ALA A 176 9.49 0.78 -17.07
CA ALA A 176 10.63 0.20 -16.37
C ALA A 176 10.49 -1.33 -16.22
N ASP A 177 11.56 -2.08 -16.51
CA ASP A 177 11.63 -3.53 -16.28
C ASP A 177 11.74 -3.89 -14.79
N ASP A 178 12.18 -2.94 -13.96
CA ASP A 178 12.41 -3.08 -12.53
C ASP A 178 11.69 -1.99 -11.72
N LEU A 179 12.18 -1.67 -10.51
CA LEU A 179 11.62 -0.62 -9.66
C LEU A 179 12.17 0.79 -9.95
N SER A 180 12.94 0.98 -11.03
CA SER A 180 13.54 2.29 -11.36
C SER A 180 12.54 3.35 -11.83
N GLY A 181 11.32 2.95 -12.21
CA GLY A 181 10.23 3.88 -12.56
C GLY A 181 9.66 4.66 -11.37
N PHE A 182 9.97 4.26 -10.13
CA PHE A 182 9.53 4.98 -8.93
C PHE A 182 10.46 6.16 -8.62
N SER A 183 9.86 7.31 -8.32
CA SER A 183 10.56 8.54 -7.94
C SER A 183 9.89 9.15 -6.70
N PRO A 184 10.47 8.95 -5.49
CA PRO A 184 9.90 9.50 -4.27
C PRO A 184 9.93 11.02 -4.28
N SER A 185 8.90 11.68 -3.76
CA SER A 185 8.88 13.14 -3.65
C SER A 185 8.03 13.63 -2.48
N ASN A 186 8.67 14.34 -1.54
CA ASN A 186 7.93 15.15 -0.57
C ASN A 186 7.36 16.42 -1.22
N LYS A 187 8.13 17.06 -2.10
CA LYS A 187 7.79 18.33 -2.77
C LYS A 187 6.46 18.29 -3.52
N THR A 188 6.13 17.16 -4.13
CA THR A 188 4.89 16.98 -4.89
C THR A 188 3.92 16.02 -4.21
N ASN A 189 4.00 15.87 -2.88
CA ASN A 189 3.05 15.09 -2.08
C ASN A 189 2.92 13.61 -2.50
N GLY A 190 4.02 12.95 -2.82
CA GLY A 190 4.05 11.50 -3.11
C GLY A 190 4.24 11.15 -4.59
N GLY A 191 4.32 12.12 -5.50
CA GLY A 191 4.65 11.88 -6.91
C GLY A 191 4.25 13.04 -7.81
N THR A 192 4.68 13.02 -9.07
CA THR A 192 4.52 14.16 -10.01
C THR A 192 3.25 14.08 -10.85
N SER A 193 2.52 12.96 -10.77
CA SER A 193 1.26 12.75 -11.51
C SER A 193 0.04 13.01 -10.63
N THR A 194 -1.11 13.15 -11.28
CA THR A 194 -2.43 13.31 -10.64
C THR A 194 -3.31 12.13 -10.95
N VAL A 195 -4.20 11.78 -10.03
CA VAL A 195 -5.12 10.66 -10.21
C VAL A 195 -6.19 11.02 -11.22
N LYS A 196 -6.37 10.15 -12.23
CA LYS A 196 -7.41 10.27 -13.26
C LYS A 196 -8.06 8.92 -13.52
N VAL A 197 -9.38 8.86 -13.40
CA VAL A 197 -10.20 7.67 -13.70
C VAL A 197 -11.27 8.10 -14.68
N ASP A 198 -11.36 7.46 -15.84
CA ASP A 198 -12.35 7.72 -16.89
C ASP A 198 -12.51 9.21 -17.28
N GLY A 199 -11.39 9.95 -17.25
CA GLY A 199 -11.34 11.37 -17.59
C GLY A 199 -11.65 12.32 -16.42
N THR A 200 -12.09 11.81 -15.28
CA THR A 200 -12.27 12.58 -14.03
C THR A 200 -10.95 12.64 -13.27
N ALA A 201 -10.49 13.85 -12.94
CA ALA A 201 -9.33 14.07 -12.09
C ALA A 201 -9.74 14.24 -10.63
N TYR A 202 -8.87 13.84 -9.71
CA TYR A 202 -9.09 13.92 -8.27
C TYR A 202 -7.93 14.68 -7.61
N ASP A 203 -8.24 15.64 -6.75
CA ASP A 203 -7.24 16.54 -6.17
C ASP A 203 -6.47 15.87 -5.02
N ASN A 204 -7.12 14.96 -4.28
CA ASN A 204 -6.53 14.21 -3.19
C ASN A 204 -7.16 12.82 -3.03
N ILE A 205 -6.63 12.04 -2.10
CA ILE A 205 -7.10 10.68 -1.81
C ILE A 205 -8.55 10.61 -1.32
N PHE A 206 -9.05 11.61 -0.61
CA PHE A 206 -10.42 11.61 -0.10
C PHE A 206 -11.44 11.93 -1.19
N ASP A 207 -11.10 12.81 -2.13
CA ASP A 207 -11.92 13.04 -3.33
C ASP A 207 -12.02 11.77 -4.18
N TRP A 208 -10.89 11.08 -4.35
CA TRP A 208 -10.85 9.78 -5.01
C TRP A 208 -11.68 8.74 -4.26
N LEU A 209 -11.47 8.56 -2.95
CA LEU A 209 -12.23 7.62 -2.11
C LEU A 209 -13.73 7.87 -2.23
N ASN A 210 -14.18 9.11 -2.15
CA ASN A 210 -15.59 9.48 -2.20
C ASN A 210 -16.28 9.07 -3.52
N ALA A 211 -15.53 8.93 -4.61
CA ALA A 211 -16.03 8.48 -5.91
C ALA A 211 -16.02 6.95 -6.09
N GLN A 212 -15.35 6.19 -5.20
CA GLN A 212 -15.28 4.75 -5.33
C GLN A 212 -16.56 4.09 -4.83
N LYS A 213 -17.01 3.08 -5.55
CA LYS A 213 -18.13 2.19 -5.19
C LYS A 213 -17.89 0.83 -5.83
N LYS A 214 -18.39 -0.23 -5.19
CA LYS A 214 -18.40 -1.58 -5.77
C LYS A 214 -19.44 -1.73 -6.89
#